data_AF-A0A5N6F686-F1
#
_entry.id   AF-A0A5N6F686-F1
#
_cell.length_a   1.000
_cell.length_b   1.000
_cell.length_c   1.000
_cell.angle_alpha   90.00
_cell.angle_beta   90.00
_cell.angle_gamma   90.00
#
_symmetry.space_group_name_H-M   'P 1'
#
loop_
_entity.id
_entity.type
_entity.pdbx_description
1 polymer ?
#
loop_
_entity_poly.entity_id
_entity_poly.type
_entity_poly.pdbx_seq_one_letter_code
_entity_poly.pdbx_strand_id
1 'polypeptide(L)'
;MQSCFGTYPNDDSKPFGISYKEWPDLNLGQLAEYSKYYWTASNTCVALPTHERLPHMKCLMENEVAGDDRLLRGELIAIGKIMTAWLNTKSLRPHTVAPVMLYSVMGPQQLRVLEAYFNGKNLIIRKTKLYDMKQEDTTTVDLLTRWWLGFAVGETKSVKTAPLP
;
A
#
# COMPACT_ATOMS: atom_id res chain seq x y z
N MET A 1 -23.03 8.63 6.11
CA MET A 1 -21.90 8.83 5.18
C MET A 1 -21.91 7.62 4.26
N GLN A 2 -22.42 7.78 3.04
CA GLN A 2 -22.58 6.68 2.09
C GLN A 2 -21.18 6.32 1.57
N SER A 3 -20.72 5.11 1.84
CA SER A 3 -19.47 4.57 1.32
C SER A 3 -19.54 4.59 -0.21
N CYS A 4 -18.65 5.34 -0.86
CA CYS A 4 -18.51 5.37 -2.32
C CYS A 4 -17.89 4.07 -2.89
N PHE A 5 -17.64 3.06 -2.07
CA PHE A 5 -17.07 1.79 -2.53
C PHE A 5 -18.21 0.88 -3.00
N GLY A 6 -18.31 0.75 -4.33
CA GLY A 6 -19.24 -0.17 -4.97
C GLY A 6 -18.99 -1.61 -4.54
N THR A 7 -20.05 -2.42 -4.56
CA THR A 7 -19.98 -3.88 -4.42
C THR A 7 -18.98 -4.46 -5.41
N TYR A 8 -18.08 -5.30 -4.91
CA TYR A 8 -17.02 -5.91 -5.70
C TYR A 8 -17.62 -6.75 -6.84
N PRO A 9 -17.12 -6.65 -8.09
CA PRO A 9 -17.72 -7.35 -9.20
C PRO A 9 -17.56 -8.88 -9.11
N ASN A 10 -18.57 -9.63 -9.57
CA ASN A 10 -18.48 -11.08 -9.73
C ASN A 10 -17.36 -11.46 -10.73
N ASP A 11 -16.84 -12.68 -10.58
CA ASP A 11 -15.53 -13.21 -11.02
C ASP A 11 -14.94 -12.68 -12.35
N ASP A 12 -15.76 -12.43 -13.37
CA ASP A 12 -15.33 -11.99 -14.71
C ASP A 12 -14.89 -10.51 -14.80
N SER A 13 -15.05 -9.72 -13.74
CA SER A 13 -14.72 -8.28 -13.71
C SER A 13 -13.66 -7.91 -12.67
N LYS A 14 -12.86 -8.90 -12.25
CA LYS A 14 -11.71 -8.66 -11.36
C LYS A 14 -10.66 -7.78 -12.04
N PRO A 15 -10.19 -6.71 -11.37
CA PRO A 15 -9.13 -5.88 -11.90
C PRO A 15 -7.84 -6.66 -12.09
N PHE A 16 -7.16 -6.38 -13.20
CA PHE A 16 -5.90 -7.03 -13.55
C PHE A 16 -4.80 -6.70 -12.53
N GLY A 17 -3.98 -7.70 -12.19
CA GLY A 17 -2.79 -7.53 -11.36
C GLY A 17 -3.00 -7.29 -9.86
N ILE A 18 -4.24 -7.21 -9.37
CA ILE A 18 -4.53 -7.13 -7.93
C ILE A 18 -5.70 -8.02 -7.50
N SER A 19 -5.71 -8.41 -6.23
CA SER A 19 -6.85 -9.08 -5.58
C SER A 19 -7.14 -8.42 -4.25
N TYR A 20 -8.39 -8.00 -4.05
CA TYR A 20 -8.80 -7.33 -2.83
C TYR A 20 -8.90 -8.32 -1.69
N LYS A 21 -8.56 -7.84 -0.49
CA LYS A 21 -8.67 -8.61 0.74
C LYS A 21 -9.35 -7.77 1.80
N GLU A 22 -10.42 -8.34 2.34
CA GLU A 22 -11.15 -7.78 3.46
C GLU A 22 -10.23 -7.70 4.68
N TRP A 23 -10.24 -6.58 5.41
CA TRP A 23 -9.37 -6.40 6.59
C TRP A 23 -9.53 -7.46 7.70
N PRO A 24 -10.73 -8.00 7.97
CA PRO A 24 -10.88 -9.14 8.89
C PRO A 24 -10.00 -10.33 8.51
N ASP A 25 -9.85 -10.65 7.23
CA ASP A 25 -8.99 -11.75 6.76
C ASP A 25 -7.51 -11.51 7.06
N LEU A 26 -7.13 -10.24 7.20
CA LEU A 26 -5.76 -9.78 7.40
C LEU A 26 -5.41 -9.60 8.87
N ASN A 27 -6.39 -9.70 9.79
CA ASN A 27 -6.22 -9.39 11.22
C ASN A 27 -5.57 -8.01 11.47
N LEU A 28 -5.76 -7.04 10.56
CA LEU A 28 -5.16 -5.70 10.68
C LEU A 28 -5.84 -4.82 11.75
N GLY A 29 -7.03 -5.25 12.17
CA GLY A 29 -7.97 -4.40 12.88
C GLY A 29 -8.32 -3.17 12.04
N GLN A 30 -8.68 -2.09 12.71
CA GLN A 30 -8.84 -0.81 12.05
C GLN A 30 -7.47 -0.19 11.72
N LEU A 31 -7.31 0.23 10.48
CA LEU A 31 -6.19 1.07 10.02
C LEU A 31 -6.67 2.53 9.97
N ALA A 32 -6.90 3.13 11.13
CA ALA A 32 -7.32 4.52 11.20
C ALA A 32 -7.00 5.14 12.57
N GLU A 33 -6.94 6.47 12.61
CA GLU A 33 -6.93 7.26 13.84
C GLU A 33 -7.81 8.51 13.67
N TYR A 34 -8.82 8.67 14.53
CA TYR A 34 -9.82 9.77 14.43
C TYR A 34 -9.76 10.79 15.56
N SER A 35 -8.78 10.69 16.47
CA SER A 35 -8.72 11.57 17.64
C SER A 35 -7.86 12.80 17.39
N LYS A 36 -6.64 12.60 16.88
CA LYS A 36 -5.62 13.65 16.77
C LYS A 36 -4.99 13.81 15.38
N TYR A 37 -4.95 12.72 14.59
CA TYR A 37 -4.18 12.66 13.35
C TYR A 37 -5.02 12.36 12.09
N TYR A 38 -6.34 12.17 12.24
CA TYR A 38 -7.35 11.98 11.19
C TYR A 38 -6.83 11.35 9.90
N TRP A 39 -6.64 10.03 9.95
CA TRP A 39 -6.32 9.22 8.78
C TRP A 39 -7.07 7.90 8.81
N THR A 40 -7.31 7.33 7.63
CA THR A 40 -7.89 5.99 7.47
C THR A 40 -7.29 5.34 6.23
N ALA A 41 -6.91 4.07 6.31
CA ALA A 41 -6.86 3.25 5.11
C ALA A 41 -8.29 3.09 4.60
N SER A 42 -8.50 3.12 3.29
CA SER A 42 -9.79 2.83 2.68
C SER A 42 -9.79 1.49 1.98
N ASN A 43 -8.65 1.05 1.44
CA ASN A 43 -8.51 -0.25 0.79
C ASN A 43 -7.15 -0.89 1.00
N THR A 44 -7.13 -2.22 1.08
CA THR A 44 -5.92 -3.03 0.96
C THR A 44 -6.10 -4.14 -0.07
N CYS A 45 -5.12 -4.35 -0.93
CA CYS A 45 -5.14 -5.43 -1.90
C CYS A 45 -3.78 -6.12 -2.00
N VAL A 46 -3.81 -7.38 -2.43
CA VAL A 46 -2.64 -8.17 -2.76
C VAL A 46 -2.26 -7.86 -4.20
N ALA A 47 -0.99 -7.59 -4.46
CA ALA A 47 -0.50 -7.58 -5.84
C ALA A 47 -0.40 -9.03 -6.34
N LEU A 48 -1.09 -9.34 -7.44
CA LEU A 48 -1.07 -10.68 -8.01
C LEU A 48 0.34 -11.00 -8.54
N PRO A 49 0.77 -12.26 -8.45
CA PRO A 49 2.04 -12.68 -9.03
C PRO A 49 1.91 -13.00 -10.53
N THR A 50 3.03 -12.98 -11.24
CA THR A 50 3.11 -13.56 -12.60
C THR A 50 3.46 -15.05 -12.59
N HIS A 51 4.13 -15.52 -11.53
CA HIS A 51 4.57 -16.92 -11.40
C HIS A 51 4.34 -17.48 -9.99
N GLU A 52 5.12 -17.05 -9.01
CA GLU A 52 5.03 -17.49 -7.60
C GLU A 52 4.32 -16.44 -6.76
N ARG A 53 3.47 -16.86 -5.80
CA ARG A 53 2.83 -15.96 -4.86
C ARG A 53 3.87 -15.15 -4.08
N LEU A 54 3.78 -13.83 -4.17
CA LEU A 54 4.67 -12.92 -3.43
C LEU A 54 3.88 -12.13 -2.37
N PRO A 55 4.52 -11.76 -1.24
CA PRO A 55 3.90 -11.02 -0.15
C PRO A 55 3.83 -9.51 -0.44
N HIS A 56 3.45 -9.12 -1.65
CA HIS A 56 3.28 -7.71 -2.01
C HIS A 56 1.87 -7.24 -1.68
N MET A 57 1.77 -6.13 -0.96
CA MET A 57 0.51 -5.49 -0.61
C MET A 57 0.45 -4.08 -1.16
N LYS A 58 -0.76 -3.64 -1.47
CA LYS A 58 -1.05 -2.24 -1.76
C LYS A 58 -2.09 -1.72 -0.80
N CYS A 59 -1.97 -0.45 -0.44
CA CYS A 59 -2.85 0.22 0.50
C CYS A 59 -3.21 1.59 -0.03
N LEU A 60 -4.49 1.92 -0.04
CA LEU A 60 -4.97 3.28 -0.29
C LEU A 60 -5.38 3.86 1.05
N MET A 61 -4.87 5.04 1.38
CA MET A 61 -5.22 5.74 2.60
C MET A 61 -5.49 7.21 2.34
N GLU A 62 -6.31 7.77 3.20
CA GLU A 62 -6.73 9.16 3.19
C GLU A 62 -6.26 9.81 4.48
N ASN A 63 -5.72 11.02 4.36
CA ASN A 63 -5.24 11.83 5.47
C ASN A 63 -5.79 13.25 5.29
N GLU A 64 -6.27 13.87 6.37
CA GLU A 64 -6.82 15.23 6.32
C GLU A 64 -5.74 16.34 6.37
N VAL A 65 -4.46 15.96 6.35
CA VAL A 65 -3.33 16.89 6.50
C VAL A 65 -2.88 17.46 5.16
N ALA A 66 -2.34 18.69 5.20
CA ALA A 66 -1.60 19.30 4.11
C ALA A 66 -0.38 18.44 3.74
N GLY A 67 -0.30 18.00 2.48
CA GLY A 67 0.85 17.22 2.00
C GLY A 67 2.13 18.07 1.97
N ASP A 68 3.19 17.56 2.60
CA ASP A 68 4.54 18.09 2.48
C ASP A 68 5.57 16.96 2.28
N ASP A 69 6.85 17.28 2.37
CA ASP A 69 7.91 16.29 2.12
C ASP A 69 8.06 15.24 3.24
N ARG A 70 7.52 15.49 4.44
CA ARG A 70 7.68 14.62 5.61
C ARG A 70 6.77 13.40 5.53
N LEU A 71 7.22 12.27 6.08
CA LEU A 71 6.38 11.08 6.24
C LEU A 71 5.35 11.29 7.36
N LEU A 72 4.14 10.81 7.15
CA LEU A 72 3.05 10.88 8.11
C LEU A 72 3.07 9.67 9.04
N ARG A 73 2.61 9.89 10.27
CA ARG A 73 2.47 8.82 11.27
C ARG A 73 1.56 7.69 10.77
N GLY A 74 0.44 8.05 10.13
CA GLY A 74 -0.52 7.07 9.61
C GLY A 74 0.08 6.18 8.52
N GLU A 75 0.89 6.75 7.64
CA GLU A 75 1.60 5.99 6.59
C GLU A 75 2.53 4.95 7.21
N LEU A 76 3.32 5.33 8.21
CA LEU A 76 4.25 4.43 8.90
C LEU A 76 3.52 3.31 9.65
N ILE A 77 2.40 3.63 10.30
CA ILE A 77 1.59 2.64 11.02
C ILE A 77 0.94 1.67 10.06
N ALA A 78 0.35 2.15 8.97
CA ALA A 78 -0.27 1.31 7.95
C ALA A 78 0.78 0.36 7.34
N ILE A 79 1.94 0.88 6.92
CA ILE A 79 3.05 0.08 6.40
C ILE A 79 3.46 -1.00 7.41
N GLY A 80 3.75 -0.63 8.66
CA GLY A 80 4.22 -1.56 9.69
C GLY A 80 3.20 -2.65 10.02
N LYS A 81 1.91 -2.30 10.17
CA LYS A 81 0.84 -3.25 10.43
C LYS A 81 0.65 -4.22 9.26
N ILE A 82 0.62 -3.73 8.03
CA ILE A 82 0.46 -4.56 6.82
C ILE A 82 1.63 -5.55 6.70
N MET A 83 2.88 -5.08 6.83
CA MET A 83 4.06 -5.96 6.79
C MET A 83 4.00 -7.05 7.86
N THR A 84 3.65 -6.66 9.10
CA THR A 84 3.57 -7.59 10.23
C THR A 84 2.50 -8.66 9.99
N ALA A 85 1.31 -8.28 9.51
CA ALA A 85 0.26 -9.23 9.19
C ALA A 85 0.67 -10.22 8.10
N TRP A 86 1.34 -9.71 7.05
CA TRP A 86 1.76 -10.55 5.91
C TRP A 86 2.84 -11.54 6.28
N LEU A 87 3.86 -11.11 7.03
CA LEU A 87 4.93 -12.01 7.47
C LEU A 87 4.42 -13.07 8.47
N ASN A 88 3.33 -12.79 9.20
CA ASN A 88 2.70 -13.77 10.09
C ASN A 88 1.72 -14.72 9.37
N THR A 89 1.44 -14.51 8.09
CA THR A 89 0.52 -15.36 7.33
C THR A 89 1.16 -16.70 7.00
N LYS A 90 0.52 -17.81 7.37
CA LYS A 90 1.09 -19.17 7.23
C LYS A 90 1.53 -19.50 5.79
N SER A 91 0.75 -19.11 4.78
CA SER A 91 1.10 -19.37 3.38
C SER A 91 2.26 -18.53 2.85
N LEU A 92 2.74 -17.54 3.62
CA LEU A 92 3.81 -16.63 3.23
C LEU A 92 5.10 -16.83 4.07
N ARG A 93 5.16 -17.87 4.91
CA ARG A 93 6.34 -18.21 5.72
C ARG A 93 7.67 -18.34 4.96
N PRO A 94 7.71 -18.77 3.68
CA PRO A 94 8.97 -18.78 2.94
C PRO A 94 9.56 -17.39 2.69
N HIS A 95 8.77 -16.32 2.87
CA HIS A 95 9.17 -14.96 2.59
C HIS A 95 9.60 -14.23 3.88
N THR A 96 10.68 -13.47 3.78
CA THR A 96 11.25 -12.65 4.86
C THR A 96 11.09 -11.16 4.60
N VAL A 97 10.66 -10.78 3.40
CA VAL A 97 10.39 -9.39 2.98
C VAL A 97 8.95 -9.31 2.49
N ALA A 98 8.16 -8.38 3.05
CA ALA A 98 6.80 -8.10 2.60
C ALA A 98 6.70 -6.65 2.09
N PRO A 99 6.88 -6.40 0.78
CA PRO A 99 6.81 -5.05 0.24
C PRO A 99 5.40 -4.47 0.30
N VAL A 100 5.31 -3.17 0.58
CA VAL A 100 4.05 -2.42 0.63
C VAL A 100 4.13 -1.21 -0.29
N MET A 101 3.18 -1.09 -1.22
CA MET A 101 2.93 0.11 -2.01
C MET A 101 1.75 0.87 -1.41
N LEU A 102 1.99 2.04 -0.85
CA LEU A 102 0.98 2.83 -0.18
C LEU A 102 0.67 4.10 -0.96
N TYR A 103 -0.60 4.30 -1.30
CA TYR A 103 -1.12 5.52 -1.91
C TYR A 103 -1.66 6.38 -0.78
N SER A 104 -0.98 7.49 -0.53
CA SER A 104 -1.35 8.44 0.51
C SER A 104 -2.03 9.63 -0.15
N VAL A 105 -3.35 9.69 -0.02
CA VAL A 105 -4.16 10.84 -0.41
C VAL A 105 -4.19 11.81 0.77
N MET A 106 -3.90 13.08 0.49
CA MET A 106 -3.74 14.14 1.47
C MET A 106 -4.57 15.36 1.08
N GLY A 107 -4.96 16.16 2.06
CA GLY A 107 -5.60 17.45 1.82
C GLY A 107 -4.58 18.49 1.34
N PRO A 108 -4.97 19.50 0.55
CA PRO A 108 -6.09 19.50 -0.39
C PRO A 108 -5.74 18.72 -1.68
N GLN A 109 -6.43 17.60 -1.94
CA GLN A 109 -6.32 16.76 -3.16
C GLN A 109 -4.88 16.56 -3.66
N GLN A 110 -4.00 16.11 -2.77
CA GLN A 110 -2.64 15.72 -3.10
C GLN A 110 -2.49 14.21 -2.97
N LEU A 111 -1.60 13.62 -3.77
CA LEU A 111 -1.29 12.20 -3.69
C LEU A 111 0.21 11.99 -3.70
N ARG A 112 0.70 11.04 -2.91
CA ARG A 112 2.03 10.43 -3.12
C ARG A 112 1.96 8.93 -3.02
N VAL A 113 2.92 8.28 -3.66
CA VAL A 113 3.11 6.85 -3.58
C VAL A 113 4.36 6.57 -2.74
N LEU A 114 4.21 5.68 -1.76
CA LEU A 114 5.29 5.14 -0.97
C LEU A 114 5.53 3.69 -1.36
N GLU A 115 6.78 3.33 -1.59
CA GLU A 115 7.20 1.93 -1.67
C GLU A 115 8.07 1.62 -0.46
N ALA A 116 7.64 0.64 0.33
CA ALA A 116 8.30 0.30 1.58
C ALA A 116 8.62 -1.18 1.67
N TYR A 117 9.76 -1.50 2.28
CA TYR A 117 10.13 -2.86 2.68
C TYR A 117 11.11 -2.83 3.85
N PHE A 118 11.13 -3.89 4.66
CA PHE A 118 12.12 -4.06 5.72
C PHE A 118 13.31 -4.87 5.19
N ASN A 119 14.53 -4.34 5.36
CA ASN A 119 15.75 -5.00 4.88
C ASN A 119 16.49 -5.75 6.00
N GLY A 120 15.78 -6.24 7.01
CA GLY A 120 16.36 -6.93 8.17
C GLY A 120 16.96 -6.00 9.23
N LYS A 121 17.24 -4.73 8.89
CA LYS A 121 17.79 -3.73 9.82
C LYS A 121 16.97 -2.45 9.86
N ASN A 122 16.62 -1.93 8.70
CA ASN A 122 15.93 -0.66 8.51
C ASN A 122 14.63 -0.86 7.74
N LEU A 123 13.63 -0.05 8.09
CA LEU A 123 12.47 0.15 7.22
C LEU A 123 12.87 1.11 6.11
N ILE A 124 13.01 0.59 4.89
CA ILE A 124 13.35 1.38 3.71
C ILE A 124 12.05 1.89 3.11
N ILE A 125 11.94 3.21 2.95
CA ILE A 125 10.79 3.88 2.34
C ILE A 125 11.30 4.77 1.21
N ARG A 126 10.82 4.49 -0.01
CA ARG A 126 10.94 5.39 -1.15
C ARG A 126 9.62 6.11 -1.32
N LYS A 127 9.67 7.39 -1.69
CA LYS A 127 8.48 8.21 -1.92
C LYS A 127 8.61 8.98 -3.22
N THR A 128 7.49 9.15 -3.90
CA THR A 128 7.39 10.06 -5.04
C THR A 128 7.38 11.52 -4.59
N LYS A 129 7.42 12.43 -5.56
CA LYS A 129 6.91 13.80 -5.35
C LYS A 129 5.43 13.76 -4.96
N LEU A 130 4.95 14.88 -4.41
CA LEU A 130 3.52 15.14 -4.28
C LEU A 130 2.94 15.46 -5.66
N TYR A 131 1.93 14.70 -6.06
CA TYR A 131 1.09 15.00 -7.22
C TYR A 131 -0.04 15.91 -6.77
N ASP A 132 -0.23 17.03 -7.48
CA ASP A 132 -1.42 17.86 -7.33
C ASP A 132 -2.54 17.24 -8.16
N MET A 133 -3.59 16.78 -7.49
CA MET A 133 -4.74 16.10 -8.09
C MET A 133 -5.99 16.99 -8.10
N LYS A 134 -5.84 18.30 -7.90
CA LYS A 134 -6.97 19.25 -7.95
C LYS A 134 -7.54 19.41 -9.35
N GLN A 135 -6.71 19.23 -10.37
CA GLN A 135 -7.11 19.24 -11.76
C GLN A 135 -6.89 17.85 -12.34
N GLU A 136 -7.70 17.51 -13.34
CA GLU A 136 -7.53 16.26 -14.06
C GLU A 136 -6.21 16.27 -14.83
N ASP A 137 -5.35 15.31 -14.51
CA ASP A 137 -4.15 14.99 -15.26
C ASP A 137 -4.19 13.50 -15.63
N THR A 138 -4.66 13.22 -16.84
CA THR A 138 -4.81 11.86 -17.36
C THR A 138 -3.50 11.11 -17.43
N THR A 139 -2.37 11.80 -17.61
CA THR A 139 -1.04 11.18 -17.66
C THR A 139 -0.61 10.72 -16.27
N THR A 140 -0.84 11.56 -15.26
CA THR A 140 -0.61 11.19 -13.86
C THR A 140 -1.55 10.06 -13.42
N VAL A 141 -2.83 10.13 -13.80
CA VAL A 141 -3.81 9.09 -13.49
C VAL A 141 -3.46 7.76 -14.15
N ASP A 142 -3.04 7.74 -15.42
CA ASP A 142 -2.56 6.53 -16.10
C ASP A 142 -1.34 5.92 -15.38
N LEU A 143 -0.35 6.74 -15.03
CA LEU A 143 0.84 6.30 -14.32
C LEU A 143 0.48 5.64 -12.98
N LEU A 144 -0.33 6.33 -12.17
CA LEU A 144 -0.79 5.85 -10.88
C LEU A 144 -1.64 4.59 -11.03
N THR A 145 -2.44 4.48 -12.09
CA THR A 145 -3.24 3.27 -12.35
C THR A 145 -2.35 2.08 -12.71
N ARG A 146 -1.34 2.27 -13.57
CA ARG A 146 -0.38 1.22 -13.93
C ARG A 146 0.40 0.71 -12.72
N TRP A 147 0.81 1.59 -11.83
CA TRP A 147 1.44 1.18 -10.57
C TRP A 147 0.48 0.43 -9.65
N TRP A 148 -0.77 0.91 -9.52
CA TRP A 148 -1.78 0.27 -8.67
C TRP A 148 -2.22 -1.10 -9.19
N LEU A 149 -2.22 -1.31 -10.52
CA LEU A 149 -2.58 -2.58 -11.16
C LEU A 149 -1.34 -3.43 -11.53
N GLY A 150 -0.13 -2.98 -11.24
CA GLY A 150 1.09 -3.73 -11.52
C GLY A 150 1.20 -5.03 -10.71
N PHE A 151 1.74 -6.07 -11.33
CA PHE A 151 2.00 -7.35 -10.67
C PHE A 151 3.11 -7.25 -9.62
N ALA A 152 3.07 -8.17 -8.66
CA ALA A 152 4.16 -8.40 -7.74
C ALA A 152 5.39 -8.92 -8.48
N VAL A 153 6.55 -8.32 -8.23
CA VAL A 153 7.84 -8.72 -8.81
C VAL A 153 8.96 -8.57 -7.79
N GLY A 154 10.02 -9.36 -7.94
CA GLY A 154 11.22 -9.27 -7.11
C GLY A 154 11.37 -10.39 -6.07
N GLU A 155 12.57 -10.47 -5.50
CA GLU A 155 12.95 -11.46 -4.49
C GLU A 155 12.45 -11.06 -3.10
N THR A 156 11.84 -12.00 -2.38
CA THR A 156 11.20 -11.77 -1.07
C THR A 156 11.51 -12.84 -0.03
N LYS A 157 12.18 -13.92 -0.41
CA LYS A 157 12.62 -15.01 0.48
C LYS A 157 13.91 -14.67 1.21
N SER A 158 14.72 -13.79 0.64
CA SER A 158 15.96 -13.31 1.27
C SER A 158 15.98 -11.80 1.44
N VAL A 159 16.48 -11.38 2.59
CA VAL A 159 16.82 -9.99 2.83
C VAL A 159 18.15 -9.70 2.14
N LYS A 160 18.15 -8.75 1.18
CA LYS A 160 19.39 -8.21 0.65
C LYS A 160 19.96 -7.21 1.66
N THR A 161 20.96 -7.64 2.43
CA THR A 161 21.76 -6.73 3.23
C THR A 161 22.58 -5.89 2.25
N ALA A 162 22.31 -4.58 2.18
CA ALA A 162 23.24 -3.68 1.51
C ALA A 162 24.57 -3.73 2.28
N PRO A 163 25.74 -3.75 1.62
CA PRO A 163 27.01 -3.55 2.30
C PRO A 163 26.93 -2.28 3.14
N LEU A 164 27.43 -2.34 4.38
CA LEU A 164 27.60 -1.14 5.18
C LEU A 164 28.50 -0.16 4.39
N PRO A 165 28.16 1.13 4.30
CA PRO A 165 29.08 2.13 3.77
C PRO A 165 30.34 2.24 4.62
#